data_AF-A0A819X8P9-F1
#
_entry.id   AF-A0A819X8P9-F1
#
_cell.length_a   1.000
_cell.length_b   1.000
_cell.length_c   1.000
_cell.angle_alpha   90.00
_cell.angle_beta   90.00
_cell.angle_gamma   90.00
#
_symmetry.space_group_name_H-M   'P 1'
#
loop_
_entity.id
_entity.type
_entity.pdbx_description
1 polymer ?
#
loop_
_entity_poly.entity_id
_entity_poly.type
_entity_poly.pdbx_seq_one_letter_code
_entity_poly.pdbx_strand_id
1 'polypeptide(L)'
;MIQTELPMTVGFLIRNRAIIETKSFCVYWNYWYYVWSTMSIQFSMLTAINRYLLIFHKIFLIKYKLYCHYLPIVCIWLYLPCLHLYFIVFFPYGNTTFDFSKEWCGGPQFLLIRFYVAWDTLFDTFSPAAITVLFNLIIIIKVIFFKKLPANTITKWKKNRRMILQLTGICCSQLIGSVPYTIVTLGEVYGSPTFALDIYTQALIYTFYIPSLFSPLFAMVTLPKDIRDKVPLISRCWKNRPDTTNVLQRMSVDPSTRDHPRNPTNRNRSIFSKIRSYRTAPAPFLETQT
;
A
#
# COMPACT_ATOMS: atom_id res chain seq x y z
N MET A 1 2.93 -3.01 -7.40
CA MET A 1 2.54 -4.37 -7.80
C MET A 1 1.08 -4.71 -7.48
N ILE A 2 0.39 -4.02 -6.55
CA ILE A 2 -1.06 -4.21 -6.27
C ILE A 2 -2.01 -3.48 -7.27
N GLN A 3 -1.48 -2.74 -8.25
CA GLN A 3 -2.32 -2.01 -9.21
C GLN A 3 -3.10 -2.91 -10.17
N THR A 4 -2.75 -4.19 -10.23
CA THR A 4 -3.36 -5.21 -11.08
C THR A 4 -4.69 -5.71 -10.52
N GLU A 5 -4.76 -5.93 -9.21
CA GLU A 5 -5.95 -6.48 -8.54
C GLU A 5 -7.01 -5.43 -8.26
N LEU A 6 -6.60 -4.20 -7.92
CA LEU A 6 -7.52 -3.15 -7.49
C LEU A 6 -8.62 -2.83 -8.52
N PRO A 7 -8.36 -2.76 -9.84
CA PRO A 7 -9.41 -2.57 -10.84
C PRO A 7 -10.42 -3.71 -10.87
N MET A 8 -9.98 -4.96 -10.65
CA MET A 8 -10.87 -6.12 -10.63
C MET A 8 -11.78 -6.08 -9.40
N THR A 9 -11.22 -5.79 -8.23
CA THR A 9 -11.99 -5.63 -6.98
C THR A 9 -12.95 -4.45 -7.05
N VAL A 10 -12.51 -3.30 -7.57
CA VAL A 10 -13.39 -2.13 -7.75
C VAL A 10 -14.51 -2.44 -8.75
N GLY A 11 -14.20 -3.13 -9.85
CA GLY A 11 -15.23 -3.59 -10.80
C GLY A 11 -16.24 -4.54 -10.16
N PHE A 12 -15.79 -5.44 -9.28
CA PHE A 12 -16.65 -6.31 -8.49
C PHE A 12 -17.53 -5.51 -7.52
N LEU A 13 -16.97 -4.56 -6.76
CA LEU A 13 -17.72 -3.71 -5.83
C LEU A 13 -18.81 -2.87 -6.52
N ILE A 14 -18.58 -2.45 -7.77
CA ILE A 14 -19.57 -1.70 -8.56
C ILE A 14 -20.69 -2.62 -9.06
N ARG A 15 -20.37 -3.86 -9.45
CA ARG A 15 -21.31 -4.79 -10.09
C ARG A 15 -21.95 -5.82 -9.15
N ASN A 16 -21.40 -5.99 -7.94
CA ASN A 16 -21.65 -7.10 -7.02
C ASN A 16 -21.50 -8.49 -7.68
N ARG A 17 -20.70 -8.59 -8.75
CA ARG A 17 -20.40 -9.81 -9.51
C ARG A 17 -19.04 -9.70 -10.20
N ALA A 18 -18.44 -10.85 -10.51
CA ALA A 18 -17.20 -10.91 -11.29
C ALA A 18 -17.38 -10.23 -12.66
N ILE A 19 -16.36 -9.48 -13.12
CA ILE A 19 -16.41 -8.77 -14.42
C ILE A 19 -16.60 -9.75 -15.58
N ILE A 20 -15.95 -10.91 -15.48
CA ILE A 20 -16.00 -12.00 -16.45
C ILE A 20 -16.42 -13.27 -15.70
N GLU A 21 -17.62 -13.76 -15.96
CA GLU A 21 -18.18 -14.97 -15.32
C GLU A 21 -17.66 -16.26 -15.98
N THR A 22 -16.34 -16.43 -16.03
CA THR A 22 -15.70 -17.64 -16.56
C THR A 22 -14.79 -18.28 -15.52
N LYS A 23 -14.77 -19.62 -15.49
CA LYS A 23 -13.88 -20.40 -14.61
C LYS A 23 -12.40 -20.00 -14.78
N SER A 24 -11.95 -19.85 -16.02
CA SER A 24 -10.55 -19.48 -16.32
C SER A 24 -10.18 -18.11 -15.75
N PHE A 25 -11.10 -17.13 -15.81
CA PHE A 25 -10.88 -15.82 -15.22
C PHE A 25 -10.77 -15.91 -13.69
N CYS A 26 -11.66 -16.65 -13.02
CA CYS A 26 -11.60 -16.82 -11.58
C CYS A 26 -10.32 -17.51 -11.11
N VAL A 27 -9.86 -18.55 -11.82
CA VAL A 27 -8.58 -19.23 -11.54
C VAL A 27 -7.41 -18.27 -11.70
N TYR A 28 -7.38 -17.51 -12.80
CA TYR A 28 -6.37 -16.49 -13.05
C TYR A 28 -6.35 -15.44 -11.94
N TRP A 29 -7.52 -14.91 -11.57
CA TRP A 29 -7.68 -13.87 -10.58
C TRP A 29 -7.21 -14.35 -9.20
N ASN A 30 -7.66 -15.53 -8.76
CA ASN A 30 -7.20 -16.13 -7.50
C ASN A 30 -5.69 -16.35 -7.51
N TYR A 31 -5.15 -16.97 -8.55
CA TYR A 31 -3.71 -17.28 -8.63
C TYR A 31 -2.86 -16.04 -8.39
N TRP A 32 -3.17 -14.98 -9.12
CA TRP A 32 -2.42 -13.76 -9.08
C TRP A 32 -2.60 -12.99 -7.78
N TYR A 33 -3.84 -12.90 -7.27
CA TYR A 33 -4.11 -12.30 -5.96
C TYR A 33 -3.25 -12.94 -4.86
N TYR A 34 -3.26 -14.28 -4.75
CA TYR A 34 -2.49 -14.99 -3.73
C TYR A 34 -0.99 -14.80 -3.91
N VAL A 35 -0.48 -15.01 -5.12
CA VAL A 35 0.95 -14.86 -5.43
C VAL A 35 1.45 -13.46 -5.09
N TRP A 36 0.75 -12.40 -5.52
CA TRP A 36 1.19 -11.04 -5.25
C TRP A 36 1.02 -10.63 -3.80
N SER A 37 -0.04 -11.06 -3.14
CA SER A 37 -0.28 -10.77 -1.73
C SER A 37 0.83 -11.37 -0.87
N THR A 38 1.08 -12.69 -0.98
CA THR A 38 2.11 -13.39 -0.20
C THR A 38 3.53 -12.92 -0.55
N MET A 39 3.84 -12.71 -1.85
CA MET A 39 5.14 -12.16 -2.26
C MET A 39 5.40 -10.79 -1.65
N SER A 40 4.39 -9.93 -1.57
CA SER A 40 4.55 -8.58 -1.00
C SER A 40 4.92 -8.63 0.49
N ILE A 41 4.31 -9.53 1.25
CA ILE A 41 4.58 -9.73 2.68
C ILE A 41 5.98 -10.30 2.88
N GLN A 42 6.35 -11.31 2.09
CA GLN A 42 7.66 -11.97 2.15
C GLN A 42 8.81 -11.04 1.72
N PHE A 43 8.62 -10.21 0.69
CA PHE A 43 9.61 -9.20 0.32
C PHE A 43 9.76 -8.09 1.35
N SER A 44 8.68 -7.71 2.05
CA SER A 44 8.77 -6.78 3.18
C SER A 44 9.61 -7.36 4.32
N MET A 45 9.43 -8.64 4.65
CA MET A 45 10.27 -9.36 5.61
C MET A 45 11.73 -9.35 5.19
N LEU A 46 12.02 -9.79 3.96
CA LEU A 46 13.39 -9.84 3.46
C LEU A 46 14.04 -8.45 3.40
N THR A 47 13.26 -7.42 3.09
CA THR A 47 13.71 -6.02 3.12
C THR A 47 14.08 -5.57 4.54
N ALA A 48 13.30 -5.95 5.56
CA ALA A 48 13.61 -5.66 6.96
C ALA A 48 14.90 -6.35 7.42
N ILE A 49 15.07 -7.64 7.10
CA ILE A 49 16.27 -8.42 7.40
C ILE A 49 17.50 -7.80 6.71
N ASN A 50 17.42 -7.54 5.41
CA ASN A 50 18.53 -6.95 4.65
C ASN A 50 18.95 -5.58 5.21
N ARG A 51 18.00 -4.77 5.67
CA ARG A 51 18.32 -3.48 6.30
C ARG A 51 19.02 -3.66 7.64
N TYR A 52 18.56 -4.59 8.46
CA TYR A 52 19.24 -4.93 9.71
C TYR A 52 20.70 -5.35 9.43
N LEU A 53 20.91 -6.26 8.47
CA LEU A 53 22.24 -6.70 8.06
C LEU A 53 23.08 -5.56 7.48
N LEU A 54 22.50 -4.69 6.67
CA LEU A 54 23.22 -3.55 6.09
C LEU A 54 23.70 -2.55 7.17
N ILE A 55 22.89 -2.32 8.21
CA ILE A 55 23.20 -1.37 9.28
C ILE A 55 24.25 -1.94 10.24
N PHE A 56 24.09 -3.19 10.70
CA PHE A 56 24.93 -3.75 11.75
C PHE A 56 26.05 -4.65 11.24
N HIS A 57 25.87 -5.26 10.07
CA HIS A 57 26.75 -6.32 9.53
C HIS A 57 27.14 -6.04 8.08
N LYS A 58 27.44 -4.77 7.75
CA LYS A 58 27.75 -4.34 6.38
C LYS A 58 28.85 -5.18 5.71
N ILE A 59 29.93 -5.47 6.43
CA ILE A 59 31.07 -6.26 5.92
C ILE A 59 30.62 -7.69 5.57
N PHE A 60 29.82 -8.31 6.44
CA PHE A 60 29.25 -9.63 6.22
C PHE A 60 28.35 -9.66 4.99
N LEU A 61 27.47 -8.65 4.84
CA LEU A 61 26.58 -8.54 3.69
C LEU A 61 27.34 -8.36 2.36
N ILE A 62 28.47 -7.63 2.37
CA ILE A 62 29.32 -7.48 1.17
C ILE A 62 29.98 -8.81 0.82
N LYS A 63 30.52 -9.52 1.82
CA LYS A 63 31.21 -10.80 1.62
C LYS A 63 30.27 -11.91 1.12
N TYR A 64 29.06 -11.98 1.66
CA TYR A 64 28.08 -13.03 1.36
C TYR A 64 26.85 -12.50 0.61
N LYS A 65 27.04 -11.49 -0.25
CA LYS A 65 25.96 -10.80 -0.96
C LYS A 65 25.07 -11.77 -1.75
N LEU A 66 25.66 -12.76 -2.42
CA LEU A 66 24.93 -13.76 -3.19
C LEU A 66 23.95 -14.55 -2.31
N TYR A 67 24.44 -15.08 -1.19
CA TYR A 67 23.67 -15.96 -0.31
C TYR A 67 22.68 -15.22 0.58
N CYS A 68 23.02 -14.03 1.08
CA CYS A 68 22.14 -13.31 2.01
C CYS A 68 21.10 -12.42 1.32
N HIS A 69 21.37 -11.98 0.09
CA HIS A 69 20.51 -11.03 -0.61
C HIS A 69 19.83 -11.65 -1.84
N TYR A 70 20.60 -12.18 -2.79
CA TYR A 70 20.03 -12.63 -4.07
C TYR A 70 19.34 -13.99 -3.95
N LEU A 71 19.96 -14.96 -3.26
CA LEU A 71 19.40 -16.30 -3.11
C LEU A 71 17.99 -16.28 -2.48
N PRO A 72 17.73 -15.57 -1.37
CA PRO A 72 16.38 -15.54 -0.79
C PRO A 72 15.36 -14.84 -1.70
N ILE A 73 15.77 -13.81 -2.45
CA ILE A 73 14.88 -13.15 -3.44
C ILE A 73 14.47 -14.15 -4.51
N VAL A 74 15.42 -14.89 -5.09
CA VAL A 74 15.15 -15.89 -6.13
C VAL A 74 14.30 -17.03 -5.58
N CYS A 75 14.60 -17.50 -4.37
CA CYS A 75 13.80 -18.54 -3.72
C CYS A 75 12.36 -18.09 -3.52
N ILE A 76 12.10 -16.90 -2.96
CA ILE A 76 10.74 -16.37 -2.78
C ILE A 76 10.02 -16.20 -4.13
N TRP A 77 10.75 -15.68 -5.13
CA TRP A 77 10.21 -15.40 -6.46
C TRP A 77 9.84 -16.66 -7.24
N LEU A 78 10.50 -17.80 -6.97
CA LEU A 78 10.14 -19.09 -7.59
C LEU A 78 9.14 -19.88 -6.72
N TYR A 79 9.38 -19.94 -5.41
CA TYR A 79 8.59 -20.74 -4.47
C TYR A 79 7.11 -20.36 -4.47
N LEU A 80 6.78 -19.07 -4.28
CA LEU A 80 5.38 -18.66 -4.11
C LEU A 80 4.55 -18.83 -5.39
N PRO A 81 5.02 -18.40 -6.59
CA PRO A 81 4.31 -18.70 -7.83
C PRO A 81 4.13 -20.19 -8.07
N CYS A 82 5.18 -21.00 -7.90
CA CYS A 82 5.08 -22.44 -8.12
C CYS A 82 4.12 -23.11 -7.13
N LEU A 83 4.17 -22.73 -5.85
CA LEU A 83 3.31 -23.26 -4.79
C LEU A 83 1.84 -22.97 -5.08
N HIS A 84 1.48 -21.71 -5.33
CA HIS A 84 0.10 -21.33 -5.60
C HIS A 84 -0.37 -21.83 -6.97
N LEU A 85 0.52 -21.95 -7.97
CA LEU A 85 0.18 -22.57 -9.25
C LEU A 85 -0.21 -24.04 -9.05
N TYR A 86 0.59 -24.77 -8.26
CA TYR A 86 0.29 -26.16 -7.91
C TYR A 86 -1.07 -26.29 -7.21
N PHE A 87 -1.32 -25.53 -6.14
CA PHE A 87 -2.57 -25.65 -5.37
C PHE A 87 -3.81 -25.16 -6.11
N ILE A 88 -3.71 -24.13 -6.94
CA ILE A 88 -4.87 -23.51 -7.59
C ILE A 88 -5.18 -24.19 -8.93
N VAL A 89 -4.16 -24.56 -9.71
CA VAL A 89 -4.34 -25.10 -11.07
C VAL A 89 -4.30 -26.63 -11.10
N PHE A 90 -3.32 -27.24 -10.44
CA PHE A 90 -3.09 -28.68 -10.53
C PHE A 90 -3.83 -29.50 -9.46
N PHE A 91 -4.24 -28.86 -8.35
CA PHE A 91 -4.96 -29.51 -7.27
C PHE A 91 -6.38 -28.94 -7.03
N PRO A 92 -7.27 -28.90 -8.05
CA PRO A 92 -8.66 -28.55 -7.83
C PRO A 92 -9.34 -29.67 -7.02
N TYR A 93 -9.68 -29.38 -5.77
CA TYR A 93 -10.38 -30.31 -4.89
C TYR A 93 -11.86 -30.45 -5.28
N GLY A 94 -12.22 -31.51 -6.01
CA GLY A 94 -13.59 -31.82 -6.39
C GLY A 94 -14.15 -30.97 -7.54
N ASN A 95 -15.47 -30.96 -7.70
CA ASN A 95 -16.13 -30.16 -8.74
C ASN A 95 -16.11 -28.68 -8.35
N THR A 96 -15.17 -27.92 -8.93
CA THR A 96 -15.03 -26.47 -8.72
C THR A 96 -16.30 -25.72 -9.14
N THR A 97 -17.18 -25.43 -8.20
CA THR A 97 -18.25 -24.45 -8.38
C THR A 97 -17.73 -23.10 -7.92
N PHE A 98 -17.41 -22.22 -8.87
CA PHE A 98 -17.07 -20.84 -8.58
C PHE A 98 -18.33 -20.04 -8.32
N ASP A 99 -18.32 -19.25 -7.25
CA ASP A 99 -19.44 -18.37 -6.91
C ASP A 99 -19.11 -16.94 -7.38
N PHE A 100 -19.61 -16.59 -8.57
CA PHE A 100 -19.37 -15.28 -9.18
C PHE A 100 -19.99 -14.10 -8.40
N SER A 101 -20.83 -14.38 -7.40
CA SER A 101 -21.40 -13.36 -6.50
C SER A 101 -20.49 -13.02 -5.32
N LYS A 102 -19.40 -13.77 -5.12
CA LYS A 102 -18.41 -13.55 -4.06
C LYS A 102 -17.12 -12.97 -4.62
N GLU A 103 -16.41 -12.19 -3.80
CA GLU A 103 -15.09 -11.69 -4.15
C GLU A 103 -14.14 -12.87 -4.43
N TRP A 104 -13.27 -12.69 -5.43
CA TRP A 104 -12.39 -13.76 -5.96
C TRP A 104 -13.14 -15.04 -6.33
N CYS A 105 -14.40 -14.90 -6.75
CA CYS A 105 -15.27 -16.01 -7.11
C CYS A 105 -15.45 -17.08 -6.01
N GLY A 106 -15.36 -16.67 -4.74
CA GLY A 106 -15.47 -17.56 -3.58
C GLY A 106 -14.15 -18.14 -3.07
N GLY A 107 -13.02 -17.71 -3.64
CA GLY A 107 -11.68 -18.15 -3.22
C GLY A 107 -11.27 -19.52 -3.80
N PRO A 108 -9.99 -19.91 -3.63
CA PRO A 108 -9.49 -21.17 -4.13
C PRO A 108 -9.86 -22.33 -3.21
N GLN A 109 -10.10 -23.50 -3.78
CA GLN A 109 -10.60 -24.66 -3.04
C GLN A 109 -9.63 -25.25 -2.02
N PHE A 110 -8.31 -25.01 -2.16
CA PHE A 110 -7.36 -25.48 -1.15
C PHE A 110 -7.65 -24.89 0.24
N LEU A 111 -8.40 -23.78 0.30
CA LEU A 111 -8.88 -23.20 1.56
C LEU A 111 -9.92 -24.07 2.29
N LEU A 112 -10.49 -25.08 1.65
CA LEU A 112 -11.39 -26.02 2.33
C LEU A 112 -10.62 -27.04 3.17
N ILE A 113 -9.31 -27.18 2.92
CA ILE A 113 -8.45 -28.13 3.61
C ILE A 113 -7.75 -27.39 4.76
N ARG A 114 -8.18 -27.67 5.99
CA ARG A 114 -7.70 -27.03 7.24
C ARG A 114 -6.19 -26.93 7.33
N PHE A 115 -5.48 -27.99 6.95
CA PHE A 115 -4.01 -28.03 6.99
C PHE A 115 -3.39 -26.94 6.11
N TYR A 116 -3.85 -26.79 4.86
CA TYR A 116 -3.30 -25.81 3.94
C TYR A 116 -3.67 -24.38 4.33
N VAL A 117 -4.89 -24.14 4.82
CA VAL A 117 -5.28 -22.82 5.36
C VAL A 117 -4.38 -22.44 6.53
N ALA A 118 -4.21 -23.34 7.49
CA ALA A 118 -3.36 -23.09 8.65
C ALA A 118 -1.91 -22.85 8.22
N TRP A 119 -1.41 -23.61 7.25
CA TRP A 119 -0.06 -23.43 6.71
C TRP A 119 0.12 -22.06 6.06
N ASP A 120 -0.72 -21.71 5.08
CA ASP A 120 -0.66 -20.44 4.35
C ASP A 120 -0.81 -19.24 5.30
N THR A 121 -1.76 -19.34 6.24
CA THR A 121 -2.00 -18.28 7.22
C THR A 121 -0.82 -18.11 8.18
N LEU A 122 -0.28 -19.21 8.73
CA LEU A 122 0.80 -19.13 9.72
C LEU A 122 2.15 -18.84 9.09
N PHE A 123 2.55 -19.60 8.06
CA PHE A 123 3.89 -19.54 7.50
C PHE A 123 4.02 -18.49 6.42
N ASP A 124 3.05 -18.36 5.52
CA ASP A 124 3.18 -17.44 4.37
C ASP A 124 2.67 -16.02 4.69
N THR A 125 1.76 -15.89 5.67
CA THR A 125 1.17 -14.59 6.05
C THR A 125 1.63 -14.07 7.41
N PHE A 126 1.43 -14.82 8.49
CA PHE A 126 1.69 -14.33 9.86
C PHE A 126 3.19 -14.29 10.19
N SER A 127 3.92 -15.36 9.92
CA SER A 127 5.35 -15.47 10.27
C SER A 127 6.19 -14.34 9.64
N PRO A 128 6.04 -14.00 8.35
CA PRO A 128 6.88 -12.97 7.75
C PRO A 128 6.46 -11.58 8.25
N ALA A 129 5.18 -11.35 8.50
CA ALA A 129 4.70 -10.12 9.13
C ALA A 129 5.30 -9.93 10.53
N ALA A 130 5.29 -10.97 11.37
CA ALA A 130 5.87 -10.95 12.71
C ALA A 130 7.39 -10.72 12.67
N ILE A 131 8.11 -11.42 11.79
CA ILE A 131 9.56 -11.24 11.59
C ILE A 131 9.86 -9.80 11.13
N THR A 132 9.07 -9.27 10.20
CA THR A 132 9.22 -7.89 9.72
C THR A 132 9.15 -6.91 10.90
N VAL A 133 8.16 -7.06 11.77
CA VAL A 133 7.95 -6.18 12.93
C VAL A 133 9.09 -6.32 13.93
N LEU A 134 9.48 -7.56 14.24
CA LEU A 134 10.58 -7.84 15.15
C LEU A 134 11.88 -7.15 14.70
N PHE A 135 12.28 -7.33 13.43
CA PHE A 135 13.49 -6.69 12.90
C PHE A 135 13.40 -5.16 12.91
N ASN A 136 12.23 -4.59 12.61
CA ASN A 136 12.04 -3.15 12.68
C ASN A 136 12.14 -2.62 14.12
N LEU A 137 11.54 -3.31 15.10
CA LEU A 137 11.66 -2.96 16.51
C LEU A 137 13.12 -3.05 16.98
N ILE A 138 13.85 -4.10 16.61
CA ILE A 138 15.28 -4.25 16.94
C ILE A 138 16.09 -3.08 16.36
N ILE A 139 15.84 -2.68 15.11
CA ILE A 139 16.51 -1.53 14.50
C ILE A 139 16.21 -0.25 15.29
N ILE A 140 14.94 0.01 15.62
CA ILE A 140 14.53 1.22 16.36
C ILE A 140 15.18 1.25 17.75
N ILE A 141 15.09 0.15 18.51
CA ILE A 141 15.70 0.00 19.83
C ILE A 141 17.19 0.30 19.74
N LYS A 142 17.93 -0.39 18.86
CA LYS A 142 19.37 -0.15 18.71
C LYS A 142 19.67 1.29 18.30
N VAL A 143 18.92 1.88 17.38
CA VAL A 143 19.15 3.27 16.97
C VAL A 143 18.93 4.26 18.12
N ILE A 144 17.99 4.00 19.02
CA ILE A 144 17.76 4.84 20.20
C ILE A 144 18.88 4.67 21.23
N PHE A 145 19.30 3.44 21.52
CA PHE A 145 20.32 3.14 22.53
C PHE A 145 21.75 3.51 22.10
N PHE A 146 22.11 3.33 20.82
CA PHE A 146 23.46 3.59 20.31
C PHE A 146 23.70 5.05 19.88
N LYS A 147 23.00 6.02 20.47
CA LYS A 147 23.03 7.45 20.11
C LYS A 147 24.39 8.16 20.28
N LYS A 148 25.41 7.54 20.90
CA LYS A 148 26.74 8.13 21.12
C LYS A 148 27.69 8.01 19.91
N LEU A 149 27.19 8.20 18.68
CA LEU A 149 28.02 8.08 17.47
C LEU A 149 28.55 9.45 17.00
N PRO A 150 29.78 9.52 16.47
CA PRO A 150 30.49 10.76 16.15
C PRO A 150 29.76 11.63 15.10
N ALA A 151 30.05 12.93 15.08
CA ALA A 151 29.34 13.96 14.30
C ALA A 151 29.16 13.65 12.79
N ASN A 152 30.11 12.97 12.15
CA ASN A 152 29.99 12.53 10.75
C ASN A 152 28.85 11.51 10.51
N THR A 153 28.28 10.96 11.57
CA THR A 153 27.15 10.04 11.53
C THR A 153 25.81 10.78 11.47
N ILE A 154 25.75 12.07 11.84
CA ILE A 154 24.50 12.85 11.93
C ILE A 154 23.80 12.97 10.57
N THR A 155 24.55 13.23 9.49
CA THR A 155 23.98 13.35 8.15
C THR A 155 23.46 12.00 7.63
N LYS A 156 24.22 10.92 7.89
CA LYS A 156 23.78 9.54 7.62
C LYS A 156 22.55 9.18 8.45
N TRP A 157 22.46 9.69 9.67
CA TRP A 157 21.35 9.45 10.59
C TRP A 157 20.05 10.09 10.13
N LYS A 158 20.08 11.33 9.62
CA LYS A 158 18.88 11.96 9.02
C LYS A 158 18.33 11.13 7.85
N LYS A 159 19.20 10.59 6.99
CA LYS A 159 18.82 9.71 5.88
C LYS A 159 18.21 8.39 6.39
N ASN A 160 18.88 7.75 7.36
CA ASN A 160 18.41 6.48 7.94
C ASN A 160 17.08 6.64 8.68
N ARG A 161 16.86 7.75 9.40
CA ARG A 161 15.60 8.01 10.12
C ARG A 161 14.39 8.05 9.18
N ARG A 162 14.51 8.68 8.01
CA ARG A 162 13.42 8.71 7.02
C ARG A 162 13.09 7.32 6.50
N MET A 163 14.13 6.54 6.19
CA MET A 163 13.97 5.16 5.71
C MET A 163 13.35 4.24 6.77
N ILE A 164 13.68 4.45 8.05
CA ILE A 164 13.05 3.75 9.19
C ILE A 164 11.57 4.13 9.27
N LEU A 165 11.23 5.42 9.28
CA LEU A 165 9.83 5.87 9.34
C LEU A 165 8.98 5.32 8.20
N GLN A 166 9.53 5.27 6.97
CA GLN A 166 8.85 4.66 5.82
C GLN A 166 8.52 3.19 6.09
N LEU A 167 9.48 2.43 6.60
CA LEU A 167 9.31 1.00 6.81
C LEU A 167 8.38 0.73 7.97
N THR A 168 8.52 1.46 9.08
CA THR A 168 7.62 1.36 10.23
C THR A 168 6.17 1.62 9.80
N GLY A 169 5.92 2.63 8.95
CA GLY A 169 4.60 2.88 8.40
C GLY A 169 4.04 1.68 7.61
N ILE A 170 4.87 1.11 6.73
CA ILE A 170 4.50 -0.10 5.96
C ILE A 170 4.22 -1.28 6.91
N CYS A 171 5.06 -1.52 7.91
CA CYS A 171 4.88 -2.64 8.85
C CYS A 171 3.63 -2.48 9.71
N CYS A 172 3.35 -1.28 10.21
CA CYS A 172 2.11 -1.01 10.94
C CYS A 172 0.89 -1.27 10.06
N SER A 173 0.92 -0.81 8.80
CA SER A 173 -0.19 -1.08 7.87
C SER A 173 -0.38 -2.57 7.60
N GLN A 174 0.72 -3.34 7.50
CA GLN A 174 0.66 -4.79 7.31
C GLN A 174 0.11 -5.50 8.55
N LEU A 175 0.54 -5.13 9.76
CA LEU A 175 0.00 -5.71 10.99
C LEU A 175 -1.51 -5.50 11.14
N ILE A 176 -1.97 -4.29 10.81
CA ILE A 176 -3.40 -3.95 10.88
C ILE A 176 -4.23 -4.85 9.96
N GLY A 177 -3.71 -5.25 8.80
CA GLY A 177 -4.41 -6.18 7.91
C GLY A 177 -4.22 -7.64 8.27
N SER A 178 -2.97 -8.07 8.44
CA SER A 178 -2.61 -9.49 8.58
C SER A 178 -2.99 -10.09 9.93
N VAL A 179 -2.94 -9.34 11.03
CA VAL A 179 -3.23 -9.90 12.37
C VAL A 179 -4.72 -10.21 12.55
N PRO A 180 -5.66 -9.28 12.29
CA PRO A 180 -7.08 -9.59 12.40
C PRO A 180 -7.51 -10.71 11.46
N TYR A 181 -6.98 -10.73 10.23
CA TYR A 181 -7.20 -11.82 9.29
C TYR A 181 -6.73 -13.16 9.86
N THR A 182 -5.49 -13.23 10.35
CA THR A 182 -4.92 -14.45 10.94
C THR A 182 -5.77 -14.97 12.09
N ILE A 183 -6.23 -14.09 12.98
CA ILE A 183 -7.07 -14.47 14.13
C ILE A 183 -8.39 -15.07 13.66
N VAL A 184 -9.07 -14.42 12.70
CA VAL A 184 -10.36 -14.90 12.19
C VAL A 184 -10.19 -16.22 11.43
N THR A 185 -9.22 -16.32 10.54
CA THR A 185 -8.98 -17.53 9.76
C THR A 185 -8.58 -18.72 10.64
N LEU A 186 -7.73 -18.52 11.66
CA LEU A 186 -7.43 -19.59 12.61
C LEU A 186 -8.65 -19.93 13.49
N GLY A 187 -9.47 -18.95 13.86
CA GLY A 187 -10.73 -19.16 14.56
C GLY A 187 -11.74 -19.97 13.74
N GLU A 188 -11.77 -19.78 12.43
CA GLU A 188 -12.58 -20.57 11.50
C GLU A 188 -12.06 -22.01 11.35
N VAL A 189 -10.73 -22.17 11.22
CA VAL A 189 -10.09 -23.49 11.04
C VAL A 189 -10.19 -24.39 12.28
N TYR A 190 -9.96 -23.81 13.47
CA TYR A 190 -9.93 -24.57 14.73
C TYR A 190 -11.21 -24.46 15.55
N GLY A 191 -12.05 -23.46 15.29
CA GLY A 191 -13.30 -23.21 15.99
C GLY A 191 -14.52 -23.56 15.14
N SER A 192 -15.38 -22.57 14.91
CA SER A 192 -16.60 -22.73 14.12
C SER A 192 -16.36 -22.27 12.67
N PRO A 193 -16.86 -22.99 11.65
CA PRO A 193 -16.78 -22.55 10.26
C PRO A 193 -17.53 -21.22 9.99
N THR A 194 -18.38 -20.78 10.91
CA THR A 194 -19.11 -19.50 10.81
C THR A 194 -18.48 -18.39 11.66
N PHE A 195 -17.30 -18.63 12.25
CA PHE A 195 -16.66 -17.67 13.14
C PHE A 195 -16.34 -16.36 12.42
N ALA A 196 -17.02 -15.29 12.82
CA ALA A 196 -16.84 -13.94 12.28
C ALA A 196 -16.98 -13.81 10.75
N LEU A 197 -17.78 -14.66 10.10
CA LEU A 197 -17.97 -14.67 8.64
C LEU A 197 -18.44 -13.30 8.10
N ASP A 198 -19.33 -12.61 8.82
CA ASP A 198 -19.81 -11.28 8.44
C ASP A 198 -18.70 -10.24 8.46
N ILE A 199 -17.85 -10.27 9.50
CA ILE A 199 -16.71 -9.35 9.63
C ILE A 199 -15.65 -9.66 8.57
N TYR A 200 -15.45 -10.96 8.29
CA TYR A 200 -14.51 -11.42 7.28
C TYR A 200 -14.88 -10.89 5.89
N THR A 201 -16.12 -11.14 5.47
CA THR A 201 -16.62 -10.80 4.13
C THR A 201 -16.81 -9.30 3.91
N GLN A 202 -17.12 -8.53 4.96
CA GLN A 202 -17.41 -7.09 4.81
C GLN A 202 -16.19 -6.20 5.05
N ALA A 203 -15.26 -6.59 5.91
CA ALA A 203 -14.19 -5.70 6.38
C ALA A 203 -12.80 -6.28 6.17
N LEU A 204 -12.53 -7.51 6.62
CA LEU A 204 -11.17 -8.02 6.72
C LEU A 204 -10.50 -8.23 5.36
N ILE A 205 -11.24 -8.70 4.36
CA ILE A 205 -10.73 -8.85 2.99
C ILE A 205 -10.14 -7.53 2.48
N TYR A 206 -10.81 -6.40 2.74
CA TYR A 206 -10.37 -5.11 2.24
C TYR A 206 -9.13 -4.56 2.97
N THR A 207 -8.83 -5.07 4.17
CA THR A 207 -7.66 -4.61 4.93
C THR A 207 -6.34 -4.97 4.27
N PHE A 208 -6.29 -6.00 3.41
CA PHE A 208 -5.09 -6.34 2.63
C PHE A 208 -4.71 -5.27 1.61
N TYR A 209 -5.66 -4.44 1.17
CA TYR A 209 -5.37 -3.34 0.25
C TYR A 209 -4.80 -2.10 0.98
N ILE A 210 -4.91 -2.02 2.31
CA ILE A 210 -4.40 -0.88 3.10
C ILE A 210 -2.88 -0.69 2.92
N PRO A 211 -2.01 -1.71 3.13
CA PRO A 211 -0.58 -1.56 2.89
C PRO A 211 -0.25 -1.06 1.48
N SER A 212 -1.01 -1.50 0.49
CA SER A 212 -0.84 -1.15 -0.91
C SER A 212 -1.18 0.31 -1.20
N LEU A 213 -2.26 0.80 -0.60
CA LEU A 213 -2.70 2.19 -0.72
C LEU A 213 -1.76 3.15 0.02
N PHE A 214 -1.30 2.76 1.21
CA PHE A 214 -0.46 3.62 2.05
C PHE A 214 1.04 3.55 1.72
N SER A 215 1.55 2.45 1.17
CA SER A 215 2.96 2.31 0.78
C SER A 215 3.49 3.46 -0.11
N PRO A 216 2.82 3.86 -1.21
CA PRO A 216 3.27 4.99 -2.02
C PRO A 216 3.17 6.32 -1.25
N LEU A 217 2.19 6.49 -0.36
CA LEU A 217 2.07 7.68 0.48
C LEU A 217 3.25 7.78 1.45
N PHE A 218 3.61 6.68 2.12
CA PHE A 218 4.78 6.64 3.00
C PHE A 218 6.08 6.87 2.22
N ALA A 219 6.21 6.30 1.01
CA ALA A 219 7.36 6.55 0.14
C ALA A 219 7.46 8.03 -0.26
N MET A 220 6.35 8.66 -0.64
CA MET A 220 6.32 10.09 -0.99
C MET A 220 6.65 11.00 0.19
N VAL A 221 6.13 10.70 1.39
CA VAL A 221 6.41 11.48 2.61
C VAL A 221 7.89 11.40 3.00
N THR A 222 8.54 10.27 2.73
CA THR A 222 9.92 10.00 3.17
C THR A 222 10.98 10.34 2.11
N LEU A 223 10.57 10.66 0.89
CA LEU A 223 11.46 11.01 -0.22
C LEU A 223 12.37 12.21 0.12
N PRO A 224 13.69 12.16 -0.21
CA PRO A 224 14.58 13.32 -0.11
C PRO A 224 14.05 14.52 -0.92
N LYS A 225 14.25 15.74 -0.41
CA LYS A 225 13.84 16.99 -1.09
C LYS A 225 14.43 17.06 -2.50
N ASP A 226 15.71 16.74 -2.60
CA ASP A 226 16.49 16.77 -3.85
C ASP A 226 15.92 15.87 -4.96
N ILE A 227 15.22 14.78 -4.58
CA ILE A 227 14.52 13.89 -5.53
C ILE A 227 13.10 14.39 -5.75
N ARG A 228 12.40 14.80 -4.68
CA ARG A 228 11.03 15.32 -4.75
C ARG A 228 10.92 16.50 -5.71
N ASP A 229 11.88 17.42 -5.69
CA ASP A 229 11.87 18.63 -6.51
C ASP A 229 12.11 18.31 -8.00
N LYS A 230 12.72 17.15 -8.30
CA LYS A 230 12.98 16.68 -9.67
C LYS A 230 11.80 15.94 -10.30
N VAL A 231 10.78 15.54 -9.53
CA VAL A 231 9.59 14.87 -10.08
C VAL A 231 8.62 15.93 -10.62
N PRO A 232 8.49 16.11 -11.94
CA PRO A 232 7.81 17.25 -12.54
C PRO A 232 6.31 17.32 -12.21
N LEU A 233 5.67 16.17 -12.03
CA LEU A 233 4.26 16.09 -11.62
C LEU A 233 4.05 16.60 -10.19
N ILE A 234 4.93 16.22 -9.26
CA ILE A 234 4.85 16.63 -7.86
C ILE A 234 5.26 18.09 -7.73
N SER A 235 6.32 18.52 -8.43
CA SER A 235 6.80 19.89 -8.36
C SER A 235 5.76 20.89 -8.90
N ARG A 236 4.97 20.54 -9.93
CA ARG A 236 3.85 21.37 -10.41
C ARG A 236 2.74 21.53 -9.35
N CYS A 237 2.34 20.45 -8.68
CA CYS A 237 1.34 20.52 -7.61
C CYS A 237 1.84 21.33 -6.39
N TRP A 238 3.13 21.25 -6.07
CA TRP A 238 3.71 21.95 -4.93
C TRP A 238 4.05 23.41 -5.22
N LYS A 239 4.52 23.74 -6.43
CA LYS A 239 4.84 25.11 -6.83
C LYS A 239 3.59 25.99 -6.94
N ASN A 240 2.43 25.38 -7.16
CA ASN A 240 1.13 26.06 -7.15
C ASN A 240 0.47 26.12 -5.76
N ARG A 241 1.14 25.74 -4.67
CA ARG A 241 0.61 26.03 -3.33
C ARG A 241 0.64 27.54 -3.11
N PRO A 242 -0.51 28.19 -2.82
CA PRO A 242 -0.51 29.59 -2.44
C PRO A 242 0.33 29.75 -1.18
N ASP A 243 1.23 30.71 -1.20
CA ASP A 243 2.15 30.98 -0.10
C ASP A 243 1.33 31.41 1.12
N THR A 244 1.13 30.49 2.07
CA THR A 244 0.24 30.66 3.23
C THR A 244 0.70 31.77 4.16
N THR A 245 1.96 32.19 4.06
CA THR A 245 2.52 33.39 4.69
C THR A 245 1.76 34.66 4.31
N ASN A 246 1.37 34.81 3.03
CA ASN A 246 0.60 35.98 2.58
C ASN A 246 -0.88 35.92 2.99
N VAL A 247 -1.43 34.73 3.27
CA VAL A 247 -2.82 34.56 3.70
C VAL A 247 -2.98 34.91 5.17
N LEU A 248 -2.06 34.45 6.03
CA LEU A 248 -2.07 34.81 7.45
C LEU A 248 -1.78 36.30 7.67
N GLN A 249 -0.89 36.89 6.86
CA GLN A 249 -0.58 38.31 6.93
C GLN A 249 -1.72 39.22 6.43
N ARG A 250 -2.62 38.71 5.57
CA ARG A 250 -3.89 39.39 5.22
C ARG A 250 -4.99 39.23 6.27
N MET A 251 -4.94 38.18 7.09
CA MET A 251 -5.89 37.98 8.19
C MET A 251 -5.49 38.73 9.46
N SER A 252 -4.23 39.15 9.60
CA SER A 252 -3.75 39.98 10.71
C SER A 252 -3.87 41.49 10.45
N VAL A 253 -4.66 41.92 9.44
CA VAL A 253 -4.98 43.33 9.24
C VAL A 253 -5.96 43.76 10.33
N ASP A 254 -5.36 44.35 11.37
CA ASP A 254 -5.86 45.31 12.35
C ASP A 254 -7.39 45.56 12.40
N PRO A 255 -8.08 45.13 13.49
CA PRO A 255 -9.49 45.46 13.73
C PRO A 255 -9.76 46.97 13.95
N SER A 256 -8.72 47.80 14.11
CA SER A 256 -8.88 49.20 14.52
C SER A 256 -9.27 50.17 13.38
N THR A 257 -9.44 49.72 12.14
CA THR A 257 -9.87 50.58 11.01
C THR A 257 -11.34 50.42 10.61
N ARG A 258 -12.22 49.99 11.53
CA ARG A 258 -13.67 50.23 11.42
C ARG A 258 -14.01 51.48 12.21
N ASP A 259 -13.92 52.64 11.56
CA ASP A 259 -14.78 53.80 11.80
C ASP A 259 -14.41 54.92 10.83
N HIS A 260 -14.84 54.79 9.58
CA HIS A 260 -15.14 55.98 8.78
C HIS A 260 -16.17 55.65 7.68
N PRO A 261 -17.31 56.36 7.65
CA PRO A 261 -18.30 56.20 6.59
C PRO A 261 -17.74 56.81 5.31
N ARG A 262 -17.20 55.96 4.42
CA ARG A 262 -16.83 56.40 3.07
C ARG A 262 -18.04 56.34 2.15
N ASN A 263 -18.42 57.54 1.75
CA ASN A 263 -19.30 57.95 0.67
C ASN A 263 -19.24 57.01 -0.56
N PRO A 264 -20.38 56.53 -1.09
CA PRO A 264 -20.41 55.60 -2.21
C PRO A 264 -20.23 56.36 -3.53
N THR A 265 -19.00 56.47 -4.01
CA THR A 265 -18.72 56.97 -5.37
C THR A 265 -18.07 55.89 -6.23
N ASN A 266 -18.92 55.29 -7.07
CA ASN A 266 -18.65 54.98 -8.48
C ASN A 266 -17.33 54.26 -8.83
N ARG A 267 -17.12 53.05 -8.30
CA ARG A 267 -16.05 52.16 -8.81
C ARG A 267 -16.51 50.72 -9.06
N ASN A 268 -17.70 50.57 -9.65
CA ASN A 268 -18.35 49.28 -9.90
C ASN A 268 -18.58 48.95 -11.39
N ARG A 269 -17.62 49.23 -12.29
CA ARG A 269 -17.81 48.85 -13.73
C ARG A 269 -16.68 48.12 -14.46
N SER A 270 -15.49 47.89 -13.88
CA SER A 270 -14.39 47.28 -14.69
C SER A 270 -13.99 45.85 -14.34
N ILE A 271 -14.55 45.22 -13.30
CA ILE A 271 -14.11 43.87 -12.89
C ILE A 271 -15.01 42.74 -13.45
N PHE A 272 -16.23 43.05 -13.91
CA PHE A 272 -17.15 42.03 -14.46
C PHE A 272 -16.94 41.67 -15.94
N SER A 273 -16.03 42.31 -16.68
CA SER A 273 -15.77 41.96 -18.09
C SER A 273 -14.74 40.86 -18.30
N LYS A 274 -13.97 40.46 -17.27
CA LYS A 274 -12.87 39.48 -17.42
C LYS A 274 -13.22 38.02 -17.13
N ILE A 275 -14.46 37.72 -16.72
CA ILE A 275 -14.90 36.35 -16.40
C ILE A 275 -15.64 35.66 -17.58
N ARG A 276 -15.96 36.38 -18.66
CA ARG A 276 -16.73 35.82 -19.80
C ARG A 276 -15.90 35.18 -20.93
N SER A 277 -14.59 35.00 -20.74
CA SER A 277 -13.70 34.51 -21.82
C SER A 277 -13.25 33.03 -21.71
N TYR A 278 -13.74 32.25 -20.74
CA TYR A 278 -13.30 30.85 -20.54
C TYR A 278 -14.42 29.81 -20.73
N ARG A 279 -15.50 30.15 -21.43
CA ARG A 279 -16.62 29.22 -21.67
C ARG A 279 -16.96 29.16 -23.15
N THR A 280 -16.12 28.46 -23.94
CA THR A 280 -16.46 27.76 -25.20
C THR A 280 -15.19 27.17 -25.81
N ALA A 281 -14.78 25.99 -25.36
CA ALA A 281 -13.97 25.09 -26.17
C ALA A 281 -14.80 23.80 -26.35
N PRO A 282 -15.29 23.50 -27.56
CA PRO A 282 -16.02 22.27 -27.83
C PRO A 282 -15.07 21.06 -27.73
N ALA A 283 -15.54 20.00 -27.08
CA ALA A 283 -14.85 18.73 -27.03
C ALA A 283 -14.86 18.07 -28.43
N PRO A 284 -13.75 17.46 -28.88
CA PRO A 284 -13.75 16.69 -30.11
C PRO A 284 -14.55 15.40 -29.92
N PHE A 285 -15.55 15.23 -30.79
CA PHE A 285 -16.29 13.99 -31.02
C PHE A 285 -15.30 12.87 -31.40
N LEU A 286 -15.38 11.73 -30.70
CA LEU A 286 -14.79 10.48 -31.17
C LEU A 286 -15.79 9.84 -32.14
N GLU A 287 -15.42 9.78 -33.42
CA GLU A 287 -16.06 8.94 -34.42
C GLU A 287 -15.76 7.47 -34.12
N THR A 288 -16.81 6.72 -33.86
CA THR A 288 -16.87 5.26 -33.97
C THR A 288 -16.67 4.83 -35.41
N GLN A 289 -15.59 4.12 -35.71
CA GLN A 289 -15.49 3.28 -36.91
C GLN A 289 -16.16 1.94 -36.62
N THR A 290 -17.13 1.65 -37.48
CA THR A 290 -17.88 0.40 -37.68
C THR A 290 -17.01 -0.73 -38.21
#